data_AF-A0A318RHK3-F1
#
_entry.id   AF-A0A318RHK3-F1
#
_cell.length_a   1.000
_cell.length_b   1.000
_cell.length_c   1.000
_cell.angle_alpha   90.00
_cell.angle_beta   90.00
_cell.angle_gamma   90.00
#
_symmetry.space_group_name_H-M   'P 1'
#
loop_
_entity.id
_entity.type
_entity.pdbx_description
1 polymer ?
#
loop_
_entity_poly.entity_id
_entity_poly.type
_entity_poly.pdbx_seq_one_letter_code
_entity_poly.pdbx_strand_id
1 'polypeptide(L)'
;MRIESELCHLSEDKAIVKVSGWENEKNIGSALGEGSTVELAEDKAISRLKDRVSLSTKNKDITNINKSKDRNISNTNNSELSNNQITINQNQNQEPKDWSTDLAAIDQEIKRLRWSREDEIKYLQNELGYNNRNKITKYDELQNYLSKLKIIKNNNSSTSKIISSDNLIDESEIILKQLSWDHKKGREFLQREFNVSTRKELNEQQLISFVSKLKSIKNKLI
;
A
#
# COMPACT_ATOMS: atom_id res chain seq x y z
N MET A 1 10.90 -22.30 26.58
CA MET A 1 11.08 -21.54 25.32
C MET A 1 12.40 -21.93 24.67
N ARG A 2 12.36 -22.49 23.46
CA ARG A 2 13.52 -22.75 22.60
C ARG A 2 13.71 -21.55 21.67
N ILE A 3 14.95 -21.14 21.44
CA ILE A 3 15.30 -20.02 20.56
C ILE A 3 16.19 -20.54 19.45
N GLU A 4 15.95 -20.07 18.23
CA GLU A 4 16.75 -20.35 17.05
C GLU A 4 17.18 -19.03 16.40
N SER A 5 18.47 -18.91 16.10
CA SER A 5 19.07 -17.68 15.57
C SER A 5 19.61 -17.91 14.17
N GLU A 6 19.33 -16.96 13.27
CA GLU A 6 19.76 -16.98 11.88
C GLU A 6 20.42 -15.65 11.52
N LEU A 7 21.68 -15.69 11.07
CA LEU A 7 22.38 -14.52 10.57
C LEU A 7 21.85 -14.17 9.17
N CYS A 8 21.15 -13.05 9.06
CA CYS A 8 20.53 -12.62 7.81
C CYS A 8 21.44 -11.72 6.98
N HIS A 9 22.25 -10.90 7.62
CA HIS A 9 23.16 -9.98 6.94
C HIS A 9 24.38 -9.65 7.81
N LEU A 10 25.55 -9.53 7.21
CA LEU A 10 26.80 -9.13 7.86
C LEU A 10 27.60 -8.21 6.93
N SER A 11 27.91 -7.01 7.40
CA SER A 11 28.86 -6.04 6.83
C SER A 11 29.93 -5.67 7.86
N GLU A 12 30.88 -4.82 7.48
CA GLU A 12 31.98 -4.38 8.36
C GLU A 12 31.50 -3.66 9.63
N ASP A 13 30.35 -3.00 9.58
CA ASP A 13 29.81 -2.15 10.65
C ASP A 13 28.42 -2.59 11.14
N LYS A 14 27.84 -3.64 10.54
CA LYS A 14 26.45 -4.03 10.79
C LYS A 14 26.21 -5.53 10.62
N ALA A 15 25.65 -6.13 11.65
CA ALA A 15 25.07 -7.46 11.63
C ALA A 15 23.56 -7.37 11.85
N ILE A 16 22.82 -8.20 11.11
CA ILE A 16 21.38 -8.37 11.27
C ILE A 16 21.10 -9.85 11.54
N VAL A 17 20.48 -10.13 12.68
CA VAL A 17 20.13 -11.47 13.13
C VAL A 17 18.62 -11.57 13.29
N LYS A 18 18.03 -12.65 12.78
CA LYS A 18 16.64 -13.02 13.01
C LYS A 18 16.60 -14.12 14.06
N VAL A 19 15.78 -13.92 15.08
CA VAL A 19 15.59 -14.87 16.18
C VAL A 19 14.15 -15.36 16.19
N SER A 20 13.96 -16.67 16.20
CA SER A 20 12.66 -17.33 16.24
C SER A 20 12.47 -18.06 17.57
N GLY A 21 11.32 -17.86 18.20
CA GLY A 21 10.93 -18.52 19.43
C GLY A 21 9.97 -19.67 19.19
N TRP A 22 10.18 -20.75 19.94
CA TRP A 22 9.33 -21.94 19.94
C TRP A 22 8.95 -22.32 21.37
N GLU A 23 7.68 -22.65 21.59
CA GLU A 23 7.16 -23.16 22.86
C GLU A 23 6.20 -24.32 22.59
N ASN A 24 6.47 -25.49 23.17
CA ASN A 24 5.70 -26.72 22.96
C ASN A 24 5.43 -27.00 21.47
N GLU A 25 6.48 -26.94 20.65
CA GLU A 25 6.46 -27.13 19.18
C GLU A 25 5.68 -26.06 18.39
N LYS A 26 5.05 -25.10 19.07
CA LYS A 26 4.37 -23.97 18.44
C LYS A 26 5.33 -22.78 18.31
N ASN A 27 5.38 -22.21 17.11
CA ASN A 27 6.11 -20.97 16.89
C ASN A 27 5.39 -19.81 17.62
N ILE A 28 6.09 -19.17 18.55
CA ILE A 28 5.56 -18.03 19.34
C ILE A 28 5.89 -16.68 18.72
N GLY A 29 6.68 -16.67 17.64
CA GLY A 29 7.02 -15.51 16.85
C GLY A 29 8.51 -15.40 16.56
N SER A 30 8.87 -14.37 15.80
CA SER A 30 10.25 -14.03 15.48
C SER A 30 10.50 -12.53 15.59
N ALA A 31 11.76 -12.15 15.82
CA ALA A 31 12.20 -10.76 15.90
C ALA A 31 13.54 -10.60 15.19
N LEU A 32 13.77 -9.40 14.64
CA LEU A 32 15.08 -9.03 14.10
C LEU A 32 15.79 -8.09 15.07
N GLY A 33 17.10 -8.23 15.11
CA GLY A 33 18.01 -7.36 15.84
C GLY A 33 19.14 -6.90 14.93
N GLU A 34 19.60 -5.68 15.18
CA GLU A 34 20.71 -5.06 14.47
C GLU A 34 21.78 -4.62 15.46
N GLY A 35 23.04 -4.87 15.14
CA GLY A 35 24.17 -4.54 15.99
C GLY A 35 25.41 -4.29 15.16
N SER A 36 26.39 -3.63 15.74
CA SER A 36 27.74 -3.56 15.16
C SER A 36 28.44 -4.92 15.16
N THR A 37 27.99 -5.86 16.00
CA THR A 37 28.44 -7.26 16.02
C THR A 37 27.25 -8.21 15.98
N VAL A 38 27.50 -9.47 15.63
CA VAL A 38 26.48 -10.52 15.54
C VAL A 38 25.84 -10.76 16.91
N GLU A 39 26.64 -10.77 17.97
CA GLU A 39 26.21 -10.98 19.35
C GLU A 39 25.26 -9.85 19.79
N LEU A 40 25.63 -8.59 19.51
CA LEU A 40 24.78 -7.44 19.84
C LEU A 40 23.48 -7.44 19.04
N ALA A 41 23.53 -7.87 17.78
CA ALA A 41 22.35 -8.04 16.95
C ALA A 41 21.43 -9.15 17.50
N GLU A 42 22.01 -10.27 17.92
CA GLU A 42 21.28 -11.39 18.50
C GLU A 42 20.63 -11.02 19.84
N ASP A 43 21.36 -10.39 20.75
CA ASP A 43 20.84 -9.95 22.06
C ASP A 43 19.63 -9.03 21.91
N LYS A 44 19.71 -8.07 20.98
CA LYS A 44 18.60 -7.17 20.68
C LYS A 44 17.41 -7.91 20.07
N ALA A 45 17.64 -8.89 19.21
CA ALA A 45 16.58 -9.72 18.64
C ALA A 45 15.88 -10.55 19.73
N ILE A 46 16.65 -11.16 20.63
CA ILE A 46 16.13 -11.94 21.77
C ILE A 46 15.32 -11.05 22.72
N SER A 47 15.82 -9.86 23.08
CA SER A 47 15.10 -8.93 23.95
C SER A 47 13.75 -8.57 23.37
N ARG A 48 13.72 -8.19 22.08
CA ARG A 48 12.48 -7.83 21.37
C ARG A 48 11.48 -8.98 21.31
N LEU A 49 11.96 -10.21 21.09
CA LEU A 49 11.11 -11.40 21.10
C LEU A 49 10.52 -11.63 22.49
N LYS A 50 11.33 -11.57 23.56
CA LYS A 50 10.87 -11.72 24.95
C LYS A 50 9.84 -10.66 25.33
N ASP A 51 10.08 -9.41 24.97
CA ASP A 51 9.15 -8.31 25.24
C ASP A 51 7.80 -8.58 24.57
N ARG A 52 7.81 -8.97 23.29
CA ARG A 52 6.58 -9.29 22.55
C ARG A 52 5.84 -10.49 23.13
N VAL A 53 6.55 -11.54 23.49
CA VAL A 53 5.96 -12.74 24.11
C VAL A 53 5.32 -12.35 25.44
N SER A 54 6.03 -11.59 26.30
CA SER A 54 5.50 -11.13 27.59
C SER A 54 4.29 -10.20 27.47
N LEU A 55 4.26 -9.32 26.47
CA LEU A 55 3.13 -8.45 26.16
C LEU A 55 1.93 -9.24 25.63
N SER A 56 2.17 -10.30 24.85
CA SER A 56 1.10 -11.18 24.39
C SER A 56 0.44 -11.97 25.53
N THR A 57 1.21 -12.28 26.59
CA THR A 57 0.68 -12.91 27.80
C THR A 57 -0.14 -11.93 28.62
N LYS A 58 0.35 -10.69 28.83
CA LYS A 58 -0.38 -9.65 29.58
C LYS A 58 -1.69 -9.23 28.89
N ASN A 59 -1.71 -9.17 27.56
CA ASN A 59 -2.93 -8.80 26.81
C ASN A 59 -4.02 -9.89 26.83
N LYS A 60 -3.70 -11.16 27.15
CA LYS A 60 -4.72 -12.20 27.37
C LYS A 60 -5.40 -12.08 28.72
N ASP A 61 -4.71 -11.57 29.75
CA ASP A 61 -5.30 -11.33 31.07
C ASP A 61 -6.18 -10.06 31.10
N ILE A 62 -5.89 -9.06 30.27
CA ILE A 62 -6.66 -7.80 30.19
C ILE A 62 -8.02 -7.99 29.47
N THR A 63 -8.18 -9.03 28.65
CA THR A 63 -9.45 -9.30 27.95
C THR A 63 -10.55 -9.91 28.82
N ASN A 64 -10.27 -10.27 30.08
CA ASN A 64 -11.28 -10.83 31.01
C ASN A 64 -11.72 -9.88 32.15
N ILE A 65 -11.26 -8.63 32.17
CA ILE A 65 -11.63 -7.64 33.19
C ILE A 65 -12.08 -6.35 32.52
N ASN A 66 -13.19 -6.39 31.78
CA ASN A 66 -13.93 -5.17 31.42
C ASN A 66 -15.43 -5.47 31.32
N LYS A 67 -15.98 -5.99 32.41
CA LYS A 67 -17.33 -5.66 32.85
C LYS A 67 -17.18 -4.90 34.16
N SER A 68 -17.80 -3.73 34.22
CA SER A 68 -18.02 -2.86 35.41
C SER A 68 -16.95 -1.81 35.76
N LYS A 69 -17.30 -0.56 35.41
CA LYS A 69 -17.36 0.65 36.25
C LYS A 69 -16.10 1.33 36.80
N ASP A 70 -15.97 2.59 36.36
CA ASP A 70 -15.74 3.84 37.10
C ASP A 70 -14.50 4.03 37.99
N ARG A 71 -13.68 4.99 37.54
CA ARG A 71 -12.96 6.07 38.29
C ARG A 71 -12.29 5.71 39.62
N ASN A 72 -10.95 5.76 39.64
CA ASN A 72 -10.22 6.82 40.38
C ASN A 72 -8.71 6.80 40.10
N ILE A 73 -8.17 8.00 39.90
CA ILE A 73 -6.74 8.32 39.74
C ILE A 73 -6.14 8.61 41.12
N SER A 74 -4.94 8.09 41.40
CA SER A 74 -3.99 8.67 42.36
C SER A 74 -2.56 8.26 42.02
N ASN A 75 -1.75 9.29 41.73
CA ASN A 75 -0.35 9.31 41.25
C ASN A 75 0.72 8.84 42.24
N THR A 76 1.88 8.41 41.69
CA THR A 76 3.23 8.98 41.98
C THR A 76 4.24 8.48 40.88
N ASN A 77 4.46 9.19 39.76
CA ASN A 77 5.48 10.22 39.39
C ASN A 77 6.95 9.71 39.41
N ASN A 78 7.75 9.71 38.32
CA ASN A 78 8.17 10.77 37.37
C ASN A 78 8.62 10.17 36.01
N SER A 79 8.66 10.77 34.80
CA SER A 79 8.23 12.03 34.11
C SER A 79 8.96 11.96 32.72
N GLU A 80 8.47 12.29 31.52
CA GLU A 80 7.26 12.99 31.05
C GLU A 80 7.02 12.71 29.54
N LEU A 81 5.75 12.44 29.19
CA LEU A 81 5.15 12.76 27.90
C LEU A 81 4.48 14.15 28.05
N SER A 82 4.49 14.98 27.01
CA SER A 82 3.53 16.07 26.84
C SER A 82 2.81 15.94 25.51
N ASN A 83 1.49 15.73 25.59
CA ASN A 83 0.54 15.98 24.52
C ASN A 83 0.29 17.49 24.42
N ASN A 84 0.32 18.04 23.21
CA ASN A 84 -0.44 19.26 22.92
C ASN A 84 -1.08 19.14 21.54
N GLN A 85 -2.41 19.25 21.51
CA GLN A 85 -3.17 19.55 20.32
C GLN A 85 -2.81 20.98 19.87
N ILE A 86 -2.17 21.14 18.71
CA ILE A 86 -2.18 22.40 17.96
C ILE A 86 -2.41 22.07 16.48
N THR A 87 -3.62 22.34 16.01
CA THR A 87 -3.94 22.57 14.61
C THR A 87 -3.30 23.89 14.16
N ILE A 88 -2.91 23.96 12.88
CA ILE A 88 -2.70 25.14 11.99
C ILE A 88 -1.28 25.22 11.40
N ASN A 89 -1.18 24.63 10.20
CA ASN A 89 -0.74 25.20 8.92
C ASN A 89 0.66 25.84 8.69
N GLN A 90 1.22 25.36 7.57
CA GLN A 90 2.10 25.97 6.56
C GLN A 90 3.62 25.72 6.64
N ASN A 91 4.04 24.85 5.70
CA ASN A 91 5.18 25.03 4.79
C ASN A 91 6.58 25.18 5.40
N GLN A 92 7.38 24.11 5.31
CA GLN A 92 8.57 23.98 4.43
C GLN A 92 9.38 22.72 4.83
N ASN A 93 9.52 21.76 3.90
CA ASN A 93 10.62 20.77 3.80
C ASN A 93 11.18 20.16 5.11
N GLN A 94 10.36 19.54 5.95
CA GLN A 94 10.88 18.64 6.99
C GLN A 94 10.13 17.32 6.96
N GLU A 95 10.86 16.25 6.62
CA GLU A 95 10.36 14.89 6.78
C GLU A 95 9.84 14.73 8.21
N PRO A 96 8.58 14.31 8.41
CA PRO A 96 8.05 14.11 9.75
C PRO A 96 8.95 13.17 10.54
N LYS A 97 9.14 13.45 11.83
CA LYS A 97 9.92 12.60 12.74
C LYS A 97 9.36 11.17 12.83
N ASP A 98 8.08 11.00 12.51
CA ASP A 98 7.36 9.75 12.62
C ASP A 98 6.50 9.50 11.37
N TRP A 99 6.76 8.40 10.68
CA TRP A 99 6.00 7.95 9.50
C TRP A 99 5.02 6.83 9.85
N SER A 100 4.89 6.47 11.13
CA SER A 100 4.05 5.36 11.60
C SER A 100 2.59 5.51 11.17
N THR A 101 2.07 6.75 11.18
CA THR A 101 0.69 7.03 10.73
C THR A 101 0.51 6.75 9.22
N ASP A 102 1.45 7.19 8.39
CA ASP A 102 1.40 6.95 6.94
C ASP A 102 1.62 5.47 6.61
N LEU A 103 2.45 4.78 7.40
CA LEU A 103 2.66 3.35 7.26
C LEU A 103 1.36 2.56 7.54
N ALA A 104 0.67 2.91 8.62
CA ALA A 104 -0.62 2.32 8.97
C ALA A 104 -1.71 2.66 7.94
N ALA A 105 -1.69 3.88 7.38
CA ALA A 105 -2.62 4.28 6.33
C ALA A 105 -2.45 3.43 5.06
N ILE A 106 -1.22 3.17 4.62
CA ILE A 106 -0.95 2.25 3.50
C ILE A 106 -1.50 0.85 3.81
N ASP A 107 -1.28 0.31 5.02
CA ASP A 107 -1.79 -1.02 5.37
C ASP A 107 -3.33 -1.06 5.33
N GLN A 108 -3.99 0.03 5.74
CA GLN A 108 -5.45 0.19 5.60
C GLN A 108 -5.88 0.24 4.14
N GLU A 109 -5.16 0.95 3.27
CA GLU A 109 -5.44 1.01 1.83
C GLU A 109 -5.23 -0.34 1.14
N ILE A 110 -4.14 -1.06 1.44
CA ILE A 110 -3.89 -2.43 0.93
C ILE A 110 -5.02 -3.37 1.36
N LYS A 111 -5.42 -3.30 2.63
CA LYS A 111 -6.56 -4.08 3.15
C LYS A 111 -7.88 -3.69 2.48
N ARG A 112 -8.10 -2.39 2.24
CA ARG A 112 -9.28 -1.89 1.52
C ARG A 112 -9.33 -2.49 0.12
N LEU A 113 -8.22 -2.47 -0.60
CA LEU A 113 -8.07 -2.98 -1.97
C LEU A 113 -8.12 -4.51 -2.06
N ARG A 114 -8.01 -5.23 -0.94
CA ARG A 114 -7.90 -6.71 -0.87
C ARG A 114 -6.70 -7.25 -1.65
N TRP A 115 -5.65 -6.46 -1.76
CA TRP A 115 -4.44 -6.90 -2.45
C TRP A 115 -3.75 -8.00 -1.67
N SER A 116 -3.31 -9.02 -2.40
CA SER A 116 -2.31 -9.97 -1.93
C SER A 116 -0.93 -9.32 -1.88
N ARG A 117 0.02 -10.01 -1.26
CA ARG A 117 1.41 -9.55 -1.23
C ARG A 117 2.00 -9.45 -2.63
N GLU A 118 1.59 -10.35 -3.51
CA GLU A 118 2.00 -10.41 -4.91
C GLU A 118 1.44 -9.22 -5.71
N ASP A 119 0.19 -8.82 -5.45
CA ASP A 119 -0.43 -7.65 -6.07
C ASP A 119 0.27 -6.35 -5.66
N GLU A 120 0.62 -6.23 -4.38
CA GLU A 120 1.38 -5.10 -3.85
C GLU A 120 2.78 -5.01 -4.49
N ILE A 121 3.52 -6.13 -4.54
CA ILE A 121 4.86 -6.17 -5.16
C ILE A 121 4.78 -5.81 -6.64
N LYS A 122 3.80 -6.36 -7.36
CA LYS A 122 3.60 -6.06 -8.79
C LYS A 122 3.30 -4.59 -9.01
N TYR A 123 2.50 -3.98 -8.14
CA TYR A 123 2.19 -2.56 -8.21
C TYR A 123 3.42 -1.69 -7.91
N LEU A 124 4.15 -2.00 -6.84
CA LEU A 124 5.39 -1.29 -6.47
C LEU A 124 6.45 -1.38 -7.57
N GLN A 125 6.57 -2.52 -8.23
CA GLN A 125 7.53 -2.71 -9.30
C GLN A 125 7.16 -1.90 -10.55
N ASN A 126 5.88 -1.81 -10.88
CA ASN A 126 5.40 -1.03 -12.03
C ASN A 126 5.47 0.49 -11.78
N GLU A 127 5.11 0.94 -10.57
CA GLU A 127 4.89 2.37 -10.29
C GLU A 127 6.09 3.08 -9.66
N LEU A 128 6.94 2.33 -8.97
CA LEU A 128 8.07 2.84 -8.18
C LEU A 128 9.38 2.07 -8.47
N GLY A 129 9.34 0.99 -9.25
CA GLY A 129 10.51 0.15 -9.55
C GLY A 129 10.98 -0.70 -8.37
N TYR A 130 10.23 -0.76 -7.27
CA TYR A 130 10.61 -1.49 -6.07
C TYR A 130 9.92 -2.86 -5.99
N ASN A 131 10.67 -3.88 -5.58
CA ASN A 131 10.16 -5.23 -5.35
C ASN A 131 9.63 -5.44 -3.92
N ASN A 132 9.79 -4.44 -3.05
CA ASN A 132 9.36 -4.49 -1.66
C ASN A 132 9.19 -3.07 -1.12
N ARG A 133 8.12 -2.87 -0.34
CA ARG A 133 7.84 -1.63 0.38
C ARG A 133 8.99 -1.15 1.27
N ASN A 134 9.77 -2.07 1.83
CA ASN A 134 10.94 -1.74 2.67
C ASN A 134 12.04 -0.97 1.91
N LYS A 135 11.98 -0.89 0.57
CA LYS A 135 12.89 -0.09 -0.25
C LYS A 135 12.49 1.39 -0.31
N ILE A 136 11.26 1.72 0.10
CA ILE A 136 10.80 3.10 0.24
C ILE A 136 11.47 3.67 1.49
N THR A 137 12.54 4.43 1.29
CA THR A 137 13.38 4.98 2.37
C THR A 137 13.21 6.49 2.53
N LYS A 138 12.56 7.14 1.56
CA LYS A 138 12.26 8.58 1.57
C LYS A 138 10.80 8.80 1.90
N TYR A 139 10.53 9.84 2.68
CA TYR A 139 9.16 10.21 3.03
C TYR A 139 8.33 10.61 1.79
N ASP A 140 8.96 11.30 0.83
CA ASP A 140 8.30 11.72 -0.42
C ASP A 140 7.80 10.53 -1.25
N GLU A 141 8.61 9.47 -1.36
CA GLU A 141 8.24 8.24 -2.05
C GLU A 141 7.10 7.51 -1.31
N LEU A 142 7.09 7.55 0.02
CA LEU A 142 6.02 6.98 0.84
C LEU A 142 4.70 7.72 0.65
N GLN A 143 4.74 9.06 0.63
CA GLN A 143 3.57 9.90 0.37
C GLN A 143 3.05 9.72 -1.05
N ASN A 144 3.95 9.66 -2.03
CA ASN A 144 3.60 9.35 -3.42
C ASN A 144 2.89 7.99 -3.50
N TYR A 145 3.45 6.95 -2.86
CA TYR A 145 2.83 5.64 -2.80
C TYR A 145 1.44 5.65 -2.15
N LEU A 146 1.30 6.29 -0.98
CA LEU A 146 0.02 6.40 -0.27
C LEU A 146 -1.03 7.18 -1.09
N SER A 147 -0.63 8.28 -1.73
CA SER A 147 -1.53 9.07 -2.58
C SER A 147 -2.02 8.28 -3.78
N LYS A 148 -1.13 7.50 -4.42
CA LYS A 148 -1.45 6.58 -5.50
C LYS A 148 -2.46 5.53 -5.03
N LEU A 149 -2.24 4.88 -3.89
CA LEU A 149 -3.19 3.90 -3.32
C LEU A 149 -4.59 4.48 -3.04
N LYS A 150 -4.66 5.72 -2.52
CA LYS A 150 -5.92 6.42 -2.25
C LYS A 150 -6.74 6.68 -3.52
N ILE A 151 -6.07 6.92 -4.65
CA ILE A 151 -6.73 7.14 -5.96
C ILE A 151 -7.33 5.84 -6.51
N ILE A 152 -6.80 4.68 -6.11
CA ILE A 152 -7.31 3.37 -6.53
C ILE A 152 -8.69 3.14 -5.87
N LYS A 153 -9.78 3.46 -6.58
CA LYS A 153 -11.13 3.13 -6.12
C LYS A 153 -11.29 1.62 -5.91
N ASN A 154 -11.96 1.25 -4.83
CA ASN A 154 -12.17 -0.15 -4.43
C ASN A 154 -13.07 -0.87 -5.45
N ASN A 155 -12.47 -1.45 -6.48
CA ASN A 155 -13.16 -2.36 -7.40
C ASN A 155 -12.67 -3.77 -7.11
N ASN A 156 -13.17 -4.36 -6.03
CA ASN A 156 -13.32 -5.82 -5.99
C ASN A 156 -14.59 -6.21 -6.74
N SER A 157 -14.60 -5.90 -8.02
CA SER A 157 -14.96 -6.85 -9.05
C SER A 157 -13.76 -6.80 -9.98
N SER A 158 -13.19 -7.96 -10.33
CA SER A 158 -12.16 -8.10 -11.36
C SER A 158 -12.32 -7.01 -12.42
N THR A 159 -11.28 -6.21 -12.69
CA THR A 159 -11.26 -4.94 -13.43
C THR A 159 -11.20 -3.66 -12.56
N SER A 160 -10.02 -3.38 -11.99
CA SER A 160 -9.44 -2.12 -12.43
C SER A 160 -9.15 -2.33 -13.91
N LYS A 161 -10.07 -1.83 -14.74
CA LYS A 161 -9.70 -1.37 -16.06
C LYS A 161 -8.61 -0.34 -15.75
N ILE A 162 -7.36 -0.80 -15.64
CA ILE A 162 -6.27 -0.13 -16.32
C ILE A 162 -6.86 -0.01 -17.70
N ILE A 163 -7.36 1.18 -17.98
CA ILE A 163 -7.77 1.53 -19.31
C ILE A 163 -6.43 1.63 -20.06
N SER A 164 -5.76 0.50 -20.26
CA SER A 164 -4.70 0.39 -21.24
C SER A 164 -5.32 0.89 -22.53
N SER A 165 -4.60 1.77 -23.23
CA SER A 165 -4.94 2.18 -24.59
C SER A 165 -5.46 1.00 -25.42
N ASP A 166 -4.87 -0.17 -25.23
CA ASP A 166 -5.21 -1.41 -25.91
C ASP A 166 -6.65 -1.88 -25.61
N ASN A 167 -7.07 -1.85 -24.35
CA ASN A 167 -8.44 -2.20 -23.95
C ASN A 167 -9.49 -1.21 -24.48
N LEU A 168 -9.13 0.07 -24.68
CA LEU A 168 -10.03 1.06 -25.28
C LEU A 168 -10.12 0.92 -26.80
N ILE A 169 -9.03 0.53 -27.46
CA ILE A 169 -9.05 0.27 -28.89
C ILE A 169 -10.02 -0.89 -29.16
N ASP A 170 -9.92 -1.98 -28.39
CA ASP A 170 -10.82 -3.12 -28.51
C ASP A 170 -12.27 -2.75 -28.19
N GLU A 171 -12.50 -1.99 -27.12
CA GLU A 171 -13.84 -1.50 -26.76
C GLU A 171 -14.43 -0.62 -27.87
N SER A 172 -13.62 0.25 -28.47
CA SER A 172 -14.06 1.08 -29.58
C SER A 172 -14.44 0.24 -30.80
N GLU A 173 -13.73 -0.86 -31.06
CA GLU A 173 -14.04 -1.76 -32.18
C GLU A 173 -15.36 -2.49 -31.97
N ILE A 174 -15.61 -2.96 -30.75
CA ILE A 174 -16.87 -3.61 -30.38
C ILE A 174 -18.04 -2.64 -30.57
N ILE A 175 -17.89 -1.38 -30.15
CA ILE A 175 -18.97 -0.38 -30.27
C ILE A 175 -19.20 0.00 -31.74
N LEU A 176 -18.15 0.14 -32.55
CA LEU A 176 -18.28 0.41 -33.99
C LEU A 176 -19.02 -0.72 -34.70
N LYS A 177 -18.72 -1.98 -34.37
CA LYS A 177 -19.45 -3.15 -34.88
C LYS A 177 -20.92 -3.13 -34.46
N GLN A 178 -21.21 -2.81 -33.20
CA GLN A 178 -22.59 -2.71 -32.69
C GLN A 178 -23.39 -1.60 -33.37
N LEU A 179 -22.75 -0.49 -33.72
CA LEU A 179 -23.35 0.60 -34.48
C LEU A 179 -23.50 0.30 -35.98
N SER A 180 -23.01 -0.84 -36.46
CA SER A 180 -22.90 -1.18 -37.88
C SER A 180 -22.18 -0.08 -38.68
N TRP A 181 -21.15 0.51 -38.08
CA TRP A 181 -20.29 1.50 -38.75
C TRP A 181 -19.18 0.79 -39.50
N ASP A 182 -19.14 1.01 -40.81
CA ASP A 182 -18.03 0.57 -41.65
C ASP A 182 -16.78 1.45 -41.43
N HIS A 183 -15.62 0.95 -41.84
CA HIS A 183 -14.31 1.61 -41.69
C HIS A 183 -14.29 3.04 -42.24
N LYS A 184 -15.05 3.32 -43.31
CA LYS A 184 -15.19 4.66 -43.89
C LYS A 184 -15.86 5.64 -42.91
N LYS A 185 -17.00 5.25 -42.32
CA LYS A 185 -17.73 6.09 -41.34
C LYS A 185 -16.92 6.30 -40.07
N GLY A 186 -16.22 5.26 -39.61
CA GLY A 186 -15.32 5.37 -38.46
C GLY A 186 -14.19 6.36 -38.69
N ARG A 187 -13.57 6.33 -39.89
CA ARG A 187 -12.52 7.28 -40.29
C ARG A 187 -13.05 8.71 -40.42
N GLU A 188 -14.19 8.91 -41.06
CA GLU A 188 -14.81 10.24 -41.19
C GLU A 188 -15.11 10.86 -39.82
N PHE A 189 -15.58 10.06 -38.86
CA PHE A 189 -15.83 10.52 -37.50
C PHE A 189 -14.54 10.89 -36.75
N LEU A 190 -13.47 10.10 -36.91
CA LEU A 190 -12.16 10.42 -36.33
C LEU A 190 -11.57 11.70 -36.90
N GLN A 191 -11.67 11.89 -38.22
CA GLN A 191 -11.18 13.09 -38.88
C GLN A 191 -11.98 14.32 -38.45
N ARG A 192 -13.31 14.20 -38.28
CA ARG A 192 -14.17 15.31 -37.86
C ARG A 192 -13.97 15.71 -36.40
N GLU A 193 -13.89 14.74 -35.49
CA GLU A 193 -13.92 15.01 -34.05
C GLU A 193 -12.53 15.17 -33.42
N PHE A 194 -11.50 14.58 -34.03
CA PHE A 194 -10.14 14.51 -33.48
C PHE A 194 -9.05 14.91 -34.48
N ASN A 195 -9.40 15.19 -35.75
CA ASN A 195 -8.48 15.52 -36.83
C ASN A 195 -7.41 14.46 -37.11
N VAL A 196 -7.71 13.19 -36.82
CA VAL A 196 -6.82 12.04 -37.05
C VAL A 196 -7.42 11.06 -38.05
N SER A 197 -6.58 10.33 -38.76
CA SER A 197 -7.01 9.33 -39.73
C SER A 197 -7.15 7.94 -39.13
N THR A 198 -6.49 7.67 -37.99
CA THR A 198 -6.52 6.35 -37.35
C THR A 198 -6.75 6.45 -35.84
N ARG A 199 -7.33 5.40 -35.25
CA ARG A 199 -7.53 5.30 -33.79
C ARG A 199 -6.21 5.17 -33.01
N LYS A 200 -5.14 4.70 -33.66
CA LYS A 200 -3.82 4.53 -33.06
C LYS A 200 -3.08 5.87 -32.87
N GLU A 201 -3.54 6.92 -33.55
CA GLU A 201 -2.99 8.29 -33.42
C GLU A 201 -3.61 9.05 -32.24
N LEU A 202 -4.64 8.50 -31.58
CA LEU A 202 -5.29 9.15 -30.44
C LEU A 202 -4.45 8.99 -29.18
N ASN A 203 -4.28 10.08 -28.44
CA ASN A 203 -3.74 10.00 -27.07
C ASN A 203 -4.78 9.37 -26.12
N GLU A 204 -4.34 8.98 -24.91
CA GLU A 204 -5.21 8.30 -23.94
C GLU A 204 -6.50 9.07 -23.62
N GLN A 205 -6.40 10.38 -23.39
CA GLN A 205 -7.57 11.23 -23.11
C GLN A 205 -8.51 11.36 -24.32
N GLN A 206 -7.95 11.49 -25.52
CA GLN A 206 -8.70 11.56 -26.77
C GLN A 206 -9.40 10.23 -27.07
N LEU A 207 -8.75 9.09 -26.78
CA LEU A 207 -9.31 7.76 -26.97
C LEU A 207 -10.46 7.50 -25.97
N ILE A 208 -10.32 7.92 -24.72
CA ILE A 208 -11.41 7.90 -23.72
C ILE A 208 -12.59 8.75 -24.21
N SER A 209 -12.32 9.97 -24.68
CA SER A 209 -13.33 10.87 -25.23
C SER A 209 -14.04 10.28 -26.45
N PHE A 210 -13.29 9.66 -27.37
CA PHE A 210 -13.80 8.97 -28.55
C PHE A 210 -14.74 7.82 -28.17
N VAL A 211 -14.32 6.92 -27.28
CA VAL A 211 -15.16 5.81 -26.80
C VAL A 211 -16.42 6.33 -26.11
N SER A 212 -16.31 7.41 -25.33
CA SER A 212 -17.45 8.03 -24.66
C SER A 212 -18.46 8.63 -25.64
N LYS A 213 -17.98 9.31 -26.69
CA LYS A 213 -18.83 9.82 -27.79
C LYS A 213 -19.53 8.68 -28.54
N LEU A 214 -18.82 7.61 -28.86
CA LEU A 214 -19.42 6.43 -29.52
C LEU A 214 -20.52 5.79 -28.65
N LYS A 215 -20.28 5.64 -27.34
CA LYS A 215 -21.31 5.15 -26.40
C LYS A 215 -22.52 6.08 -26.34
N SER A 216 -22.32 7.39 -26.36
CA SER A 216 -23.43 8.35 -26.38
C SER A 216 -24.28 8.21 -27.64
N ILE A 217 -23.65 8.03 -28.80
CA ILE A 217 -24.36 7.79 -30.06
C ILE A 217 -25.15 6.48 -30.00
N LYS A 218 -24.53 5.41 -29.50
CA LYS A 218 -25.20 4.12 -29.29
C LYS A 218 -26.43 4.26 -28.39
N ASN A 219 -26.30 4.95 -27.26
CA ASN A 219 -27.39 5.15 -26.32
C ASN A 219 -28.52 6.05 -26.87
N LYS A 220 -28.27 6.82 -27.93
CA LYS A 220 -29.30 7.62 -28.62
C LYS A 220 -30.02 6.83 -29.73
N LEU A 221 -29.49 5.67 -30.11
CA LEU A 221 -30.05 4.80 -31.16
C LEU A 221 -30.88 3.64 -30.58
N ILE A 222 -30.85 3.45 -29.26
CA ILE A 222 -31.71 2.54 -28.48
C ILE A 222 -32.83 3.38 -27.88
#